data_AF-A0A969HT71-F1
#
_entry.id   AF-A0A969HT71-F1
#
_cell.length_a   1.000
_cell.length_b   1.000
_cell.length_c   1.000
_cell.angle_alpha   90.00
_cell.angle_beta   90.00
_cell.angle_gamma   90.00
#
_symmetry.space_group_name_H-M   'P 1'
#
loop_
_entity.id
_entity.type
_entity.pdbx_description
1 polymer ?
#
loop_
_entity_poly.entity_id
_entity_poly.type
_entity_poly.pdbx_seq_one_letter_code
_entity_poly.pdbx_strand_id
1 'polypeptide(L)'
;MCHCRTLLAKRSQRHYITQCEHGTLNLVWMQTTLHLTPHLFEALAEVVHEWADDSEPDILTQQGRTVRLEPAAFEHYYLWIERTALELSVAELHILTELVQTVDCKMRQLIQSATAPHAFDAATTRPLPIIDLSPRSTLPADAGYCHELTVIAGGSIHPN
;
A
#
# COMPACT_ATOMS: atom_id res chain seq x y z
N MET A 1 6.71 11.47 -11.06
CA MET A 1 7.28 10.81 -9.85
C MET A 1 6.23 10.93 -8.75
N CYS A 2 5.92 9.86 -8.02
CA CYS A 2 4.98 9.95 -6.89
C CYS A 2 5.68 10.62 -5.71
N HIS A 3 5.03 11.60 -5.09
CA HIS A 3 5.65 12.39 -4.01
C HIS A 3 5.36 11.83 -2.62
N CYS A 4 4.22 11.17 -2.45
CA CYS A 4 3.87 10.50 -1.20
C CYS A 4 3.82 8.97 -1.36
N ARG A 5 4.46 8.25 -0.42
CA ARG A 5 4.42 6.79 -0.33
C ARG A 5 4.12 6.36 1.09
N THR A 6 3.02 5.64 1.26
CA THR A 6 2.64 5.05 2.54
C THR A 6 3.17 3.63 2.61
N LEU A 7 3.90 3.29 3.68
CA LEU A 7 4.33 1.92 3.93
C LEU A 7 3.15 1.10 4.45
N LEU A 8 2.74 0.06 3.72
CA LEU A 8 1.61 -0.77 4.10
C LEU A 8 2.05 -2.01 4.89
N ALA A 9 3.11 -2.69 4.45
CA ALA A 9 3.66 -3.85 5.15
C ALA A 9 5.18 -3.94 4.91
N LYS A 10 5.92 -4.46 5.88
CA LYS A 10 7.38 -4.58 5.81
C LYS A 10 7.86 -5.78 6.63
N ARG A 11 8.64 -6.65 5.99
CA ARG A 11 9.36 -7.75 6.65
C ARG A 11 10.83 -7.40 6.85
N SER A 12 11.44 -6.78 5.85
CA SER A 12 12.86 -6.38 5.87
C SER A 12 13.08 -5.07 5.12
N GLN A 13 14.33 -4.61 5.03
CA GLN A 13 14.66 -3.47 4.16
C GLN A 13 14.47 -3.76 2.67
N ARG A 14 14.31 -5.03 2.30
CA ARG A 14 14.24 -5.52 0.92
C ARG A 14 12.89 -6.17 0.57
N HIS A 15 12.02 -6.38 1.55
CA HIS A 15 10.70 -7.00 1.37
C HIS A 15 9.65 -6.13 2.03
N TYR A 16 8.96 -5.33 1.23
CA TYR A 16 7.91 -4.44 1.71
C TYR A 16 6.95 -4.03 0.60
N ILE A 17 5.75 -3.63 1.02
CA ILE A 17 4.70 -3.11 0.14
C ILE A 17 4.41 -1.67 0.54
N THR A 18 4.41 -0.77 -0.44
CA THR A 18 4.01 0.63 -0.28
C THR A 18 2.83 0.96 -1.18
N GLN A 19 2.12 2.04 -0.88
CA GLN A 19 1.10 2.61 -1.76
C GLN A 19 1.47 4.04 -2.11
N CYS A 20 1.34 4.40 -3.38
CA CYS A 20 1.45 5.77 -3.85
C CYS A 20 0.11 6.52 -3.69
N GLU A 21 0.14 7.85 -3.68
CA GLU A 21 -1.05 8.70 -3.60
C GLU A 21 -2.14 8.43 -4.65
N HIS A 22 -1.77 7.87 -5.81
CA HIS A 22 -2.69 7.50 -6.89
C HIS A 22 -3.29 6.09 -6.74
N GLY A 23 -3.06 5.42 -5.60
CA GLY A 23 -3.60 4.09 -5.30
C GLY A 23 -2.78 2.90 -5.83
N THR A 24 -1.76 3.13 -6.66
CA THR A 24 -0.82 2.10 -7.12
C THR A 24 -0.02 1.53 -5.95
N LEU A 25 0.05 0.21 -5.88
CA LEU A 25 0.84 -0.53 -4.91
C LEU A 25 2.23 -0.81 -5.49
N ASN A 26 3.28 -0.69 -4.69
CA ASN A 26 4.63 -1.11 -5.07
C ASN A 26 5.05 -2.25 -4.17
N LEU A 27 5.24 -3.43 -4.76
CA LEU A 27 5.90 -4.57 -4.12
C LEU A 27 7.40 -4.42 -4.36
N VAL A 28 8.15 -4.18 -3.29
CA VAL A 28 9.62 -4.17 -3.34
C VAL A 28 10.11 -5.53 -2.87
N TRP A 29 10.82 -6.20 -3.77
CA TRP A 29 11.38 -7.53 -3.57
C TRP A 29 12.87 -7.52 -3.94
N MET A 30 13.73 -7.59 -2.94
CA MET A 30 15.19 -7.46 -3.10
C MET A 30 15.59 -6.15 -3.77
N GLN A 31 15.95 -6.19 -5.05
CA GLN A 31 16.32 -5.03 -5.87
C GLN A 31 15.28 -4.71 -6.94
N THR A 32 14.21 -5.50 -7.00
CA THR A 32 13.13 -5.37 -7.97
C THR A 32 11.96 -4.64 -7.33
N THR A 33 11.36 -3.72 -8.06
CA THR A 33 10.10 -3.08 -7.67
C THR A 33 9.05 -3.40 -8.72
N LEU A 34 7.96 -4.03 -8.29
CA LEU A 34 6.80 -4.29 -9.14
C LEU A 34 5.70 -3.28 -8.82
N HIS A 35 5.21 -2.62 -9.85
CA HIS A 35 4.09 -1.69 -9.76
C HIS A 35 2.79 -2.47 -10.03
N LEU A 36 1.94 -2.54 -9.02
CA LEU A 36 0.70 -3.30 -9.05
C LEU A 36 -0.48 -2.32 -9.05
N THR A 37 -1.35 -2.46 -10.03
CA THR A 37 -2.69 -1.87 -9.95
C THR A 37 -3.50 -2.57 -8.85
N PRO A 38 -4.56 -1.96 -8.31
CA PRO A 38 -5.40 -2.62 -7.31
C PRO A 38 -5.92 -3.99 -7.79
N HIS A 39 -6.29 -4.09 -9.06
CA HIS A 39 -6.77 -5.34 -9.66
C HIS A 39 -5.69 -6.43 -9.75
N LEU A 40 -4.45 -6.05 -10.09
CA LEU A 40 -3.30 -6.97 -10.10
C LEU A 40 -2.94 -7.43 -8.69
N PHE A 41 -3.07 -6.55 -7.70
CA PHE A 41 -2.83 -6.93 -6.31
C PHE A 41 -3.88 -7.91 -5.81
N GLU A 42 -5.15 -7.73 -6.18
CA GLU A 42 -6.22 -8.69 -5.86
C GLU A 42 -5.94 -10.08 -6.45
N ALA A 43 -5.55 -10.15 -7.72
CA ALA A 43 -5.12 -11.42 -8.34
C ALA A 43 -3.94 -12.06 -7.62
N LEU A 44 -2.96 -11.25 -7.22
CA LEU A 44 -1.80 -11.72 -6.46
C LEU A 44 -2.25 -12.29 -5.11
N ALA A 45 -3.13 -11.59 -4.39
CA ALA A 45 -3.67 -12.04 -3.12
C ALA A 45 -4.38 -13.38 -3.23
N GLU A 46 -5.23 -13.55 -4.25
CA GLU A 46 -5.90 -14.82 -4.53
C GLU A 46 -4.89 -15.96 -4.75
N VAL A 47 -3.89 -15.76 -5.63
CA VAL A 47 -2.88 -16.78 -5.93
C VAL A 47 -2.07 -17.19 -4.69
N VAL A 48 -1.62 -16.23 -3.88
CA VAL A 48 -0.79 -16.55 -2.70
C VAL A 48 -1.60 -17.09 -1.52
N HIS A 49 -2.89 -16.74 -1.41
CA HIS A 49 -3.79 -17.34 -0.43
C HIS A 49 -4.15 -18.77 -0.83
N GLU A 50 -4.48 -19.01 -2.10
CA GLU A 50 -4.72 -20.36 -2.62
C GLU A 50 -3.50 -21.26 -2.41
N TRP A 51 -2.30 -20.77 -2.68
CA TRP A 51 -1.06 -21.49 -2.35
C TRP A 51 -0.88 -21.74 -0.84
N ALA A 52 -1.34 -20.84 0.02
CA ALA A 52 -1.23 -21.03 1.47
C ALA A 52 -2.23 -22.06 2.02
N ASP A 53 -3.37 -22.20 1.35
CA ASP A 53 -4.45 -23.12 1.71
C ASP A 53 -4.22 -24.53 1.13
N ASP A 54 -3.60 -24.64 -0.04
CA ASP A 54 -3.29 -25.91 -0.72
C ASP A 54 -1.82 -26.31 -0.54
N SER A 55 -1.57 -27.58 -0.19
CA SER A 55 -0.22 -28.04 0.15
C SER A 55 0.72 -28.25 -1.05
N GLU A 56 0.22 -28.44 -2.28
CA GLU A 56 1.08 -28.65 -3.47
C GLU A 56 0.34 -28.30 -4.79
N PRO A 57 0.33 -27.04 -5.26
CA PRO A 57 -0.31 -26.72 -6.53
C PRO A 57 0.63 -26.93 -7.73
N ASP A 58 0.11 -27.59 -8.78
CA ASP A 58 0.80 -27.78 -10.06
C ASP A 58 0.98 -26.46 -10.82
N ILE A 59 -0.05 -25.64 -10.97
CA ILE A 59 0.01 -24.25 -11.48
C ILE A 59 -1.21 -23.50 -10.93
N LEU A 60 -1.00 -22.40 -10.22
CA LEU A 60 -2.09 -21.48 -9.84
C LEU A 60 -2.15 -20.32 -10.82
N THR A 61 -3.35 -19.90 -11.21
CA THR A 61 -3.52 -18.83 -12.19
C THR A 61 -4.79 -18.04 -11.91
N GLN A 62 -4.66 -16.71 -11.89
CA GLN A 62 -5.78 -15.78 -11.76
C GLN A 62 -5.81 -14.75 -12.89
N GLN A 63 -7.01 -14.20 -13.13
CA GLN A 63 -7.31 -13.15 -14.13
C GLN A 63 -6.67 -13.41 -15.51
N GLY A 64 -7.03 -14.51 -16.16
CA GLY A 64 -6.64 -14.76 -17.54
C GLY A 64 -5.12 -14.92 -17.77
N ARG A 65 -4.37 -15.41 -16.76
CA ARG A 65 -2.89 -15.61 -16.77
C ARG A 65 -2.05 -14.38 -16.44
N THR A 66 -2.67 -13.33 -15.90
CA THR A 66 -1.96 -12.10 -15.55
C THR A 66 -1.14 -12.28 -14.27
N VAL A 67 -1.63 -13.06 -13.30
CA VAL A 67 -0.82 -13.54 -12.18
C VAL A 67 -0.87 -15.06 -12.16
N ARG A 68 0.30 -15.70 -12.12
CA ARG A 68 0.40 -17.16 -12.06
C ARG A 68 1.58 -17.59 -11.20
N LEU A 69 1.41 -18.69 -10.49
CA LEU A 69 2.44 -19.34 -9.70
C LEU A 69 2.73 -20.71 -10.30
N GLU A 70 3.97 -20.92 -10.73
CA GLU A 70 4.42 -22.15 -11.36
C GLU A 70 5.53 -22.78 -10.51
N PRO A 71 5.49 -24.08 -10.21
CA PRO A 71 6.58 -24.76 -9.54
C PRO A 71 7.83 -24.77 -10.44
N ALA A 72 8.97 -24.55 -9.81
CA ALA A 72 10.29 -24.66 -10.41
C ALA A 72 11.04 -25.85 -9.78
N ALA A 73 12.28 -26.08 -10.21
CA ALA A 73 13.10 -27.11 -9.61
C ALA A 73 13.51 -26.75 -8.17
N PHE A 74 13.73 -27.77 -7.33
CA PHE A 74 14.33 -27.63 -5.99
C PHE A 74 13.57 -26.73 -4.99
N GLU A 75 12.25 -26.88 -4.85
CA GLU A 75 11.45 -26.10 -3.87
C GLU A 75 11.43 -24.59 -4.16
N HIS A 76 11.52 -24.24 -5.44
CA HIS A 76 11.32 -22.88 -5.93
C HIS A 76 10.00 -22.77 -6.68
N TYR A 77 9.50 -21.53 -6.78
CA TYR A 77 8.34 -21.16 -7.57
C TYR A 77 8.67 -19.94 -8.42
N TYR A 78 8.15 -19.91 -9.64
CA TYR A 78 8.06 -18.71 -10.44
C TYR A 78 6.71 -18.05 -10.21
N LEU A 79 6.73 -16.90 -9.54
CA LEU A 79 5.61 -15.99 -9.52
C LEU A 79 5.70 -15.07 -10.73
N TRP A 80 4.80 -15.25 -11.67
CA TRP A 80 4.66 -14.38 -12.82
C TRP A 80 3.60 -13.32 -12.54
N ILE A 81 3.98 -12.06 -12.77
CA ILE A 81 3.07 -10.92 -12.82
C ILE A 81 3.24 -10.27 -14.20
N GLU A 82 2.21 -10.40 -15.02
CA GLU A 82 2.20 -10.09 -16.45
C GLU A 82 3.34 -10.80 -17.20
N ARG A 83 4.43 -10.08 -17.47
CA ARG A 83 5.62 -10.56 -18.19
C ARG A 83 6.86 -10.65 -17.31
N THR A 84 6.73 -10.33 -16.02
CA THR A 84 7.84 -10.35 -15.06
C THR A 84 7.73 -11.59 -14.20
N ALA A 85 8.80 -12.39 -14.15
CA ALA A 85 8.92 -13.51 -13.22
C ALA A 85 9.75 -13.10 -12.00
N LEU A 86 9.28 -13.48 -10.82
CA LEU A 86 10.08 -13.56 -9.60
C LEU A 86 10.29 -15.04 -9.29
N GLU A 87 11.55 -15.45 -9.20
CA GLU A 87 11.90 -16.74 -8.64
C GLU A 87 11.92 -16.61 -7.12
N LEU A 88 11.17 -17.48 -6.44
CA LEU A 88 10.98 -17.46 -4.99
C LEU A 88 11.24 -18.86 -4.46
N SER A 89 12.10 -18.99 -3.46
CA SER A 89 12.09 -20.20 -2.62
C SER A 89 10.77 -20.31 -1.84
N VAL A 90 10.42 -21.51 -1.34
CA VAL A 90 9.27 -21.70 -0.43
C VAL A 90 9.28 -20.70 0.73
N ALA A 91 10.44 -20.46 1.35
CA ALA A 91 10.58 -19.51 2.45
C ALA A 91 10.28 -18.06 2.02
N GLU A 92 10.71 -17.67 0.82
CA GLU A 92 10.41 -16.34 0.26
C GLU A 92 8.93 -16.20 -0.11
N LEU A 93 8.32 -17.26 -0.61
CA LEU A 93 6.90 -17.30 -0.91
C LEU A 93 6.06 -17.14 0.37
N HIS A 94 6.44 -17.78 1.49
CA HIS A 94 5.82 -17.51 2.79
C HIS A 94 5.94 -16.04 3.22
N ILE A 95 7.11 -15.42 3.05
CA ILE A 95 7.28 -13.98 3.34
C ILE A 95 6.34 -13.13 2.47
N LEU A 96 6.17 -13.50 1.20
CA LEU A 96 5.29 -12.78 0.30
C LEU A 96 3.84 -12.90 0.76
N THR A 97 3.41 -14.12 1.09
CA THR A 97 2.07 -14.40 1.63
C THR A 97 1.78 -13.58 2.88
N GLU A 98 2.70 -13.53 3.86
CA GLU A 98 2.55 -12.72 5.07
C GLU A 98 2.34 -11.23 4.75
N LEU A 99 3.13 -10.69 3.82
CA LEU A 99 3.05 -9.29 3.42
C LEU A 99 1.73 -9.00 2.72
N VAL A 100 1.31 -9.85 1.79
CA VAL A 100 0.08 -9.69 1.03
C VAL A 100 -1.14 -9.80 1.93
N GLN A 101 -1.19 -10.80 2.82
CA GLN A 101 -2.24 -10.95 3.84
C GLN A 101 -2.34 -9.72 4.73
N THR A 102 -1.22 -9.19 5.21
CA THR A 102 -1.19 -7.98 6.04
C THR A 102 -1.81 -6.79 5.33
N VAL A 103 -1.49 -6.62 4.04
CA VAL A 103 -2.04 -5.53 3.23
C VAL A 103 -3.53 -5.74 2.95
N ASP A 104 -3.94 -6.96 2.58
CA ASP A 104 -5.34 -7.29 2.31
C ASP A 104 -6.22 -7.04 3.55
N CYS A 105 -5.78 -7.49 4.74
CA CYS A 105 -6.48 -7.19 6.00
C CYS A 105 -6.62 -5.69 6.25
N LYS A 106 -5.55 -4.90 6.04
CA LYS A 106 -5.59 -3.44 6.21
C LYS A 106 -6.55 -2.78 5.23
N MET A 107 -6.54 -3.20 3.96
CA MET A 107 -7.44 -2.65 2.94
C MET A 107 -8.91 -2.96 3.28
N ARG A 108 -9.21 -4.18 3.71
CA ARG A 108 -10.57 -4.57 4.16
C ARG A 108 -11.03 -3.75 5.38
N GLN A 109 -10.16 -3.55 6.37
CA GLN A 109 -10.47 -2.74 7.56
C GLN A 109 -10.78 -1.28 7.21
N LEU A 110 -10.02 -0.70 6.27
CA LEU A 110 -10.26 0.68 5.81
C LEU A 110 -11.61 0.80 5.10
N ILE A 111 -11.95 -0.16 4.24
CA ILE A 111 -13.25 -0.20 3.56
C ILE A 111 -14.39 -0.30 4.56
N GLN A 112 -14.29 -1.21 5.54
CA GLN A 112 -15.30 -1.39 6.59
C GLN A 112 -15.45 -0.14 7.48
N SER A 113 -14.35 0.52 7.81
CA SER A 113 -14.38 1.77 8.60
C SER A 113 -15.03 2.92 7.83
N ALA A 114 -14.90 2.95 6.51
CA ALA A 114 -15.54 3.95 5.65
C ALA A 114 -17.02 3.64 5.35
N THR A 115 -17.44 2.38 5.46
CA THR A 115 -18.83 1.94 5.25
C THR A 115 -19.62 1.73 6.52
N ALA A 116 -19.01 1.88 7.71
CA ALA A 116 -19.74 1.95 8.95
C ALA A 116 -20.74 3.11 8.85
N PRO A 117 -22.06 2.85 8.85
CA PRO A 117 -23.02 3.93 8.88
C PRO A 117 -22.74 4.68 10.17
N HIS A 118 -22.38 5.97 10.06
CA HIS A 118 -22.66 6.89 11.13
C HIS A 118 -24.14 6.69 11.43
N ALA A 119 -24.43 5.96 12.51
CA ALA A 119 -25.70 6.05 13.18
C ALA A 119 -25.81 7.53 13.53
N PHE A 120 -26.47 8.26 12.64
CA PHE A 120 -27.01 9.57 12.92
C PHE A 120 -27.91 9.32 14.13
N ASP A 121 -27.37 9.57 15.31
CA ASP A 121 -28.16 9.59 16.53
C ASP A 121 -29.18 10.70 16.31
N ALA A 122 -30.38 10.27 15.96
CA ALA A 122 -31.54 11.11 15.74
C ALA A 122 -32.03 11.59 17.11
N ALA A 123 -31.26 12.46 17.74
CA ALA A 123 -31.72 13.22 18.89
C ALA A 123 -30.98 14.56 18.95
N THR A 124 -31.76 15.61 18.71
CA THR A 124 -31.44 17.03 18.97
C THR A 124 -30.93 17.82 17.77
N THR A 125 -31.89 18.18 16.91
CA THR A 125 -31.90 19.35 16.06
C THR A 125 -31.35 20.58 16.79
N ARG A 126 -30.17 21.04 16.39
CA ARG A 126 -29.79 22.46 16.49
C ARG A 126 -29.25 22.91 15.12
N PRO A 127 -29.79 23.98 14.52
CA PRO A 127 -29.31 24.45 13.23
C PRO A 127 -27.90 25.06 13.40
N LEU A 128 -26.94 24.56 12.64
CA LEU A 128 -25.62 25.19 12.49
C LEU A 128 -25.70 26.38 11.52
N PRO A 129 -24.86 27.42 11.71
CA PRO A 129 -24.87 28.60 10.85
C PRO A 129 -24.35 28.28 9.44
N ILE A 130 -25.04 28.83 8.44
CA ILE A 130 -24.72 28.73 7.02
C ILE A 130 -23.41 29.48 6.77
N ILE A 131 -22.38 28.77 6.28
CA ILE A 131 -21.16 29.39 5.76
C ILE A 131 -21.39 29.68 4.27
N ASP A 132 -21.39 30.97 3.91
CA ASP A 132 -21.44 31.47 2.54
C ASP A 132 -20.08 31.26 1.85
N LEU A 133 -20.07 30.48 0.77
CA LEU A 133 -18.91 30.22 -0.07
C LEU A 133 -19.10 30.88 -1.44
N SER A 134 -19.13 32.21 -1.46
CA SER A 134 -19.00 32.98 -2.69
C SER A 134 -17.52 33.30 -3.00
N PRO A 135 -17.06 33.21 -4.26
CA PRO A 135 -15.65 33.37 -4.61
C PRO A 135 -15.30 34.86 -4.75
N ARG A 136 -14.35 35.35 -3.95
CA ARG A 136 -13.69 36.65 -4.21
C ARG A 136 -12.32 36.42 -4.84
N SER A 137 -12.28 36.60 -6.15
CA SER A 137 -11.07 36.90 -6.91
C SER A 137 -10.39 38.14 -6.35
N THR A 138 -9.08 38.08 -6.09
CA THR A 138 -8.14 39.20 -6.24
C THR A 138 -6.70 38.70 -6.18
N LEU A 139 -6.07 38.57 -7.36
CA LEU A 139 -4.62 38.72 -7.55
C LEU A 139 -4.31 40.24 -7.56
N PRO A 140 -3.12 40.67 -7.09
CA PRO A 140 -1.91 40.73 -7.94
C PRO A 140 -0.63 40.30 -7.19
N ALA A 141 0.27 39.54 -7.83
CA ALA A 141 1.46 39.95 -8.58
C ALA A 141 2.69 40.33 -7.72
N ASP A 142 3.78 39.60 -8.02
CA ASP A 142 5.20 39.98 -8.00
C ASP A 142 6.12 39.66 -6.79
N ALA A 143 7.35 39.26 -7.17
CA ALA A 143 8.57 38.99 -6.40
C ALA A 143 8.49 37.91 -5.31
N GLY A 144 9.33 36.86 -5.28
CA GLY A 144 10.76 36.83 -5.58
C GLY A 144 11.50 36.47 -4.29
N TYR A 145 12.34 35.45 -4.37
CA TYR A 145 13.37 35.05 -3.42
C TYR A 145 12.99 34.28 -2.14
N CYS A 146 13.51 33.05 -2.12
CA CYS A 146 13.80 32.24 -0.95
C CYS A 146 14.76 32.98 0.00
N HIS A 147 14.48 32.96 1.31
CA HIS A 147 15.51 32.99 2.33
C HIS A 147 15.11 32.13 3.54
N GLU A 148 16.10 31.37 4.00
CA GLU A 148 16.38 30.91 5.36
C GLU A 148 15.63 31.61 6.49
N LEU A 149 15.29 30.85 7.54
CA LEU A 149 15.84 31.12 8.88
C LEU A 149 15.62 29.96 9.86
N THR A 150 16.77 29.52 10.38
CA THR A 150 17.04 28.80 11.62
C THR A 150 16.29 29.33 12.84
N VAL A 151 15.87 28.45 13.75
CA VAL A 151 15.82 28.75 15.20
C VAL A 151 16.43 27.61 16.01
N ILE A 152 17.31 28.00 16.92
CA ILE A 152 18.12 27.24 17.87
C ILE A 152 17.41 27.23 19.24
N ALA A 153 17.68 26.20 20.06
CA ALA A 153 17.95 26.25 21.51
C ALA A 153 16.94 25.63 22.50
N GLY A 154 17.53 24.89 23.46
CA GLY A 154 16.99 24.44 24.75
C GLY A 154 17.29 22.95 24.98
N GLY A 155 18.50 22.54 25.42
CA GLY A 155 18.99 22.56 26.82
C GLY A 155 18.42 21.35 27.59
N SER A 156 19.12 20.51 28.36
CA SER A 156 20.46 20.45 28.93
C SER A 156 20.72 19.01 29.45
N ILE A 157 21.97 18.52 29.34
CA ILE A 157 22.85 17.86 30.36
C ILE A 157 22.14 17.18 31.57
N HIS A 158 22.33 15.89 31.90
CA HIS A 158 23.56 15.27 32.45
C HIS A 158 23.51 13.72 32.46
N PRO A 159 24.69 13.04 32.49
CA PRO A 159 24.84 11.60 32.62
C PRO A 159 25.02 11.16 34.08
N ASN A 160 24.79 9.86 34.32
CA ASN A 160 25.39 9.09 35.40
C ASN A 160 25.86 7.75 34.82
#